data_AF-A0A090VBP0-F1
#
_entry.id   AF-A0A090VBP0-F1
#
_cell.length_a   1.000
_cell.length_b   1.000
_cell.length_c   1.000
_cell.angle_alpha   90.00
_cell.angle_beta   90.00
_cell.angle_gamma   90.00
#
_symmetry.space_group_name_H-M   'P 1'
#
loop_
_entity.id
_entity.type
_entity.pdbx_description
1 polymer ?
#
loop_
_entity_poly.entity_id
_entity_poly.type
_entity_poly.pdbx_seq_one_letter_code
_entity_poly.pdbx_strand_id
1 'polypeptide(L)' 'MKTSFKTILSLLIATILVVSCSRKKDKFINRNFHAVTAEFNSLYNGYNALEEGRISLNDAYFDNYWDVLPIERMQISEE' A
#
# COMPACT_ATOMS: atom_id res chain seq x y z
N MET A 1 42.65 16.37 -20.20
CA MET A 1 41.65 17.01 -19.30
C MET A 1 40.27 16.35 -19.33
N LYS A 2 39.63 16.13 -20.50
CA LYS A 2 38.29 15.51 -20.57
C LYS A 2 38.21 14.06 -20.05
N THR A 3 39.26 13.26 -20.27
CA THR A 3 39.36 11.88 -19.77
C THR A 3 39.55 11.84 -18.26
N SER A 4 40.50 12.61 -17.72
CA SER A 4 40.72 12.74 -16.26
C SER A 4 39.49 13.25 -15.51
N PHE A 5 38.73 14.18 -16.09
CA PHE A 5 37.46 14.65 -15.52
C PHE A 5 36.41 13.54 -15.44
N LYS A 6 36.29 12.70 -16.47
CA LYS A 6 35.41 11.53 -16.46
C LYS A 6 35.82 10.51 -15.40
N THR A 7 37.12 10.27 -15.22
CA THR A 7 37.62 9.35 -14.18
C THR A 7 37.35 9.89 -12.78
N ILE A 8 37.57 11.19 -12.53
CA ILE A 8 37.27 11.84 -11.25
C ILE A 8 35.77 11.79 -10.95
N LEU A 9 34.92 12.07 -11.94
CA LEU A 9 33.47 11.99 -11.80
C LEU A 9 33.00 10.56 -11.48
N SER A 10 33.56 9.56 -12.17
CA SER A 10 33.27 8.16 -11.91
C SER A 10 33.71 7.74 -10.50
N LEU A 11 34.86 8.21 -10.03
CA LEU A 11 35.36 7.95 -8.68
C LEU A 11 34.48 8.61 -7.60
N LEU A 12 34.01 9.83 -7.84
CA LEU A 12 33.08 10.55 -6.97
C LEU A 12 31.74 9.82 -6.84
N ILE A 13 31.20 9.34 -7.96
CA ILE A 13 29.94 8.56 -7.95
C ILE A 13 30.14 7.26 -7.18
N ALA A 14 31.26 6.58 -7.40
CA ALA A 14 31.58 5.35 -6.67
C ALA A 14 31.69 5.58 -5.15
N THR A 15 32.33 6.66 -4.70
CA THR A 15 32.43 6.98 -3.27
C THR A 15 31.08 7.35 -2.65
N ILE A 16 30.22 8.09 -3.37
CA ILE A 16 28.86 8.41 -2.90
C ILE A 16 28.05 7.12 -2.71
N LEU A 17 28.13 6.17 -3.66
CA LEU A 17 27.40 4.90 -3.57
C LEU A 17 27.86 4.04 -2.39
N VAL A 18 29.17 4.01 -2.09
CA VAL A 18 29.71 3.25 -0.95
C VAL A 18 29.33 3.88 0.39
N VAL A 19 29.31 5.22 0.49
CA VAL A 19 28.96 5.94 1.74
C VAL A 19 27.44 6.00 1.98
N SER A 20 26.62 5.84 0.93
CA SER A 20 25.15 5.85 1.02
C SER A 20 24.55 4.66 1.80
N CYS A 21 25.35 3.64 2.12
CA CYS A 21 24.93 2.52 2.97
C CYS A 21 24.76 2.97 4.44
N SER A 22 23.61 3.58 4.74
CA SER A 22 23.30 4.18 6.04
C SER A 22 22.91 3.12 7.08
N ARG A 23 23.80 2.91 8.06
CA ARG A 23 23.54 2.11 9.29
C ARG A 23 22.49 2.75 10.22
N LYS A 24 21.97 3.95 9.93
CA LYS A 24 20.97 4.65 10.75
C LYS A 24 19.53 4.27 10.43
N LYS A 25 19.30 3.59 9.29
CA LYS A 25 17.96 3.15 8.88
C LYS A 25 17.38 2.06 9.78
N ASP A 26 18.22 1.21 10.36
CA ASP A 26 17.83 0.21 11.35
C ASP A 26 18.05 0.72 12.79
N LYS A 27 17.28 1.74 13.16
CA LYS A 27 17.21 2.27 14.54
C LYS A 27 15.80 2.09 15.09
N PHE A 28 15.69 1.95 16.41
CA PHE A 28 14.42 1.75 17.11
C PHE A 28 13.34 2.75 16.68
N ILE A 29 13.64 4.04 16.64
CA ILE A 29 12.68 5.09 16.26
C ILE A 29 12.20 4.88 14.80
N ASN A 30 13.14 4.68 13.86
CA ASN A 30 12.81 4.53 12.45
C ASN A 30 11.98 3.26 12.19
N ARG A 31 12.30 2.16 12.89
CA ARG A 31 11.55 0.90 12.79
C ARG A 31 10.13 1.02 13.35
N ASN A 32 9.95 1.66 14.49
CA ASN A 32 8.60 1.89 15.05
C ASN A 32 7.77 2.82 14.17
N PHE A 33 8.39 3.87 13.61
CA PHE A 33 7.71 4.74 12.66
C PHE A 33 7.18 3.97 11.44
N HIS A 34 8.00 3.08 10.87
CA HIS A 34 7.57 2.22 9.77
C HIS A 34 6.50 1.21 10.19
N ALA A 35 6.58 0.63 11.38
CA ALA A 35 5.58 -0.31 11.89
C ALA A 35 4.20 0.34 12.03
N VAL A 36 4.15 1.51 12.69
CA VAL A 36 2.92 2.30 12.86
C VAL A 36 2.36 2.71 11.50
N THR A 37 3.20 3.22 10.61
CA THR A 37 2.76 3.63 9.28
C THR A 37 2.20 2.45 8.48
N ALA A 38 2.84 1.28 8.54
CA ALA A 38 2.38 0.09 7.83
C ALA A 38 1.01 -0.40 8.36
N GLU A 39 0.82 -0.38 9.68
CA GLU A 39 -0.44 -0.75 10.32
C GLU A 39 -1.57 0.18 9.87
N PHE A 40 -1.42 1.48 10.07
CA PHE A 40 -2.49 2.44 9.77
C PHE A 40 -2.75 2.60 8.27
N ASN A 41 -1.73 2.45 7.41
CA ASN A 41 -1.94 2.46 5.96
C ASN A 41 -2.77 1.25 5.52
N SER A 42 -2.50 0.07 6.06
CA SER A 42 -3.26 -1.14 5.77
C SER A 42 -4.71 -1.03 6.25
N LEU A 43 -4.92 -0.53 7.48
CA LEU A 43 -6.26 -0.31 8.04
C LEU A 43 -7.08 0.71 7.22
N TYR A 44 -6.46 1.83 6.84
CA TYR A 44 -7.12 2.85 6.02
C TYR A 44 -7.56 2.31 4.66
N ASN A 45 -6.65 1.63 3.94
CA ASN A 45 -6.99 1.06 2.64
C ASN A 45 -8.02 -0.07 2.76
N GLY A 46 -7.94 -0.88 3.82
CA GLY A 46 -8.93 -1.90 4.13
C GLY A 46 -10.33 -1.32 4.36
N TYR A 47 -10.43 -0.21 5.11
CA TYR A 47 -11.69 0.49 5.33
C TYR A 47 -12.28 1.06 4.02
N ASN A 48 -11.43 1.66 3.18
CA ASN A 48 -11.88 2.18 1.88
C ASN A 48 -12.40 1.06 0.97
N ALA A 49 -11.69 -0.06 0.90
CA ALA A 49 -12.12 -1.22 0.12
C ALA A 49 -13.43 -1.83 0.65
N LEU A 50 -13.62 -1.85 1.98
CA LEU A 50 -14.86 -2.30 2.60
C LEU A 50 -16.04 -1.39 2.22
N GLU A 51 -15.85 -0.07 2.29
CA GLU A 51 -16.88 0.91 1.93
C GLU A 51 -17.23 0.83 0.44
N GLU A 52 -16.22 0.70 -0.43
CA GLU A 52 -16.42 0.50 -1.86
C GLU A 52 -17.20 -0.80 -2.15
N GLY A 53 -16.85 -1.90 -1.50
CA GLY A 53 -17.57 -3.17 -1.61
C GLY A 53 -19.02 -3.05 -1.15
N ARG A 54 -19.28 -2.32 -0.06
CA ARG A 54 -20.64 -2.06 0.44
C ARG A 54 -21.49 -1.29 -0.56
N ILE A 55 -20.94 -0.22 -1.14
CA ILE A 55 -21.62 0.58 -2.17
C ILE A 55 -21.92 -0.28 -3.38
N SER A 56 -20.92 -1.03 -3.88
CA SER A 56 -21.09 -1.92 -5.03
C SER A 56 -22.18 -2.97 -4.81
N LEU A 57 -22.28 -3.56 -3.61
CA LEU A 57 -23.33 -4.53 -3.29
C LEU A 57 -24.71 -3.88 -3.26
N ASN A 58 -24.83 -2.67 -2.72
CA ASN A 58 -26.09 -1.95 -2.67
C ASN A 58 -26.55 -1.51 -4.06
N ASP A 59 -25.63 -1.06 -4.91
CA ASP A 59 -25.96 -0.60 -6.27
C ASP A 59 -26.30 -1.75 -7.23
N ALA A 60 -25.71 -2.93 -7.00
CA ALA A 60 -25.98 -4.12 -7.81
C ALA A 60 -27.29 -4.84 -7.43
N TYR A 61 -27.86 -4.56 -6.26
CA TYR A 61 -29.02 -5.29 -5.75
C TYR A 61 -30.32 -4.48 -5.89
N PHE A 62 -31.30 -5.04 -6.58
CA PHE A 62 -32.64 -4.45 -6.74
C PHE A 62 -33.70 -5.35 -6.09
N ASP A 63 -34.54 -4.76 -5.24
CA ASP A 63 -35.63 -5.46 -4.58
C ASP A 63 -36.76 -5.85 -5.55
N ASN A 64 -37.14 -7.12 -5.54
CA ASN A 64 -38.40 -7.57 -6.14
C ASN A 64 -39.48 -7.66 -5.06
N TYR A 65 -40.30 -6.62 -4.92
CA TYR A 65 -41.39 -6.58 -3.93
C TYR A 65 -42.59 -7.50 -4.25
N TRP A 66 -42.56 -8.20 -5.39
CA TRP A 66 -43.55 -9.25 -5.70
C TRP A 66 -43.20 -10.60 -5.07
N ASP A 67 -41.96 -10.78 -4.63
CA ASP A 67 -41.47 -11.98 -3.96
C ASP A 67 -41.15 -11.72 -2.48
N VAL A 68 -41.00 -12.80 -1.70
CA VAL A 68 -40.51 -12.69 -0.32
C VAL A 68 -39.02 -12.31 -0.35
N LEU A 69 -38.70 -11.14 0.21
CA LEU A 69 -37.33 -10.63 0.24
C LEU A 69 -36.41 -11.49 1.13
N PRO A 70 -35.14 -11.68 0.75
CA PRO A 70 -34.17 -12.39 1.58
C PRO A 70 -33.77 -11.55 2.79
N ILE A 71 -33.43 -12.23 3.90
CA ILE A 71 -32.96 -11.59 5.15
C ILE A 71 -31.60 -10.92 4.94
N GLU A 72 -30.72 -11.53 4.14
CA GLU A 72 -29.40 -11.00 3.79
C GLU A 72 -29.33 -10.62 2.31
N ARG A 73 -28.76 -9.44 2.01
CA ARG A 73 -28.59 -8.93 0.64
C ARG A 73 -27.45 -9.63 -0.12
N MET A 74 -26.45 -10.14 0.61
CA MET A 74 -25.40 -10.97 0.02
C MET A 74 -25.92 -12.40 -0.13
N GLN A 75 -26.06 -12.84 -1.36
CA GLN A 75 -26.32 -14.26 -1.65
C GLN A 75 -24.98 -14.94 -1.94
N ILE A 76 -24.52 -15.74 -0.99
CA ILE A 76 -23.39 -16.65 -1.22
C ILE A 76 -23.96 -17.80 -2.05
N SER A 77 -23.50 -17.94 -3.30
CA SER A 77 -23.80 -19.17 -4.04
C SER A 77 -22.92 -20.28 -3.47
N GLU A 78 -23.54 -21.28 -2.87
CA GLU A 78 -22.88 -22.55 -2.61
C GLU A 78 -22.79 -23.27 -3.96
N GLU A 79 -21.56 -23.54 -4.42
CA GLU A 79 -21.30 -24.39 -5.58
C GLU A 79 -21.49 -25.88 -5.21
#